data_AF-A0A5B7HN03-F1
#
_entry.id   AF-A0A5B7HN03-F1
#
_cell.length_a   1.000
_cell.length_b   1.000
_cell.length_c   1.000
_cell.angle_alpha   90.00
_cell.angle_beta   90.00
_cell.angle_gamma   90.00
#
_symmetry.space_group_name_H-M   'P 1'
#
loop_
_entity.id
_entity.type
_entity.pdbx_description
1 polymer ?
#
loop_
_entity_poly.entity_id
_entity_poly.type
_entity_poly.pdbx_seq_one_letter_code
_entity_poly.pdbx_strand_id
1 'polypeptide(L)'
;MLGRQGDPHGKFDLPPGVMEHFETATRDPAFFRLHKYMDNIFREHKDSLTPYTKEELEFSGVSVNSITIKSKLTTFFENYTYSLVNAVNDSPYAGDVPINTVIPRLAHNEFQTEYKIDNNNEREVTATMRVFMWPKYDNNKVEFSFNEGRWHAIEIDKFWVKLSPGQNSFTRSSKDSAITVPDVPSFQMLINKTKEAMISGSELRLDEYHSSLGIPNRFLLPKGTTEGMDFQFVVFVSDGSKDMAVEGLLENTSFNHYGCHDGKYPDKMPHGYPLDRRVDDERIITGVSNFKTMVVKVFHTDASR
;
A
#
# COMPACT_ATOMS: atom_id res chain seq x y z
N MET A 1 -2.99 23.37 16.04
CA MET A 1 -2.98 23.13 17.51
C MET A 1 -1.76 22.36 17.97
N LEU A 2 -1.53 21.11 17.56
CA LEU A 2 -0.39 20.30 18.06
C LEU A 2 0.99 20.91 17.73
N GLY A 3 1.22 21.40 16.51
CA GLY A 3 2.53 21.98 16.13
C GLY A 3 2.92 23.28 16.83
N ARG A 4 1.96 23.97 17.48
CA ARG A 4 2.20 25.19 18.26
C ARG A 4 2.37 24.96 19.75
N GLN A 5 2.30 23.73 20.26
CA GLN A 5 2.40 23.50 21.72
C GLN A 5 3.73 23.91 22.34
N GLY A 6 4.81 24.02 21.55
CA GLY A 6 6.10 24.57 22.02
C GLY A 6 6.09 26.09 22.24
N ASP A 7 5.19 26.83 21.59
CA ASP A 7 4.96 28.26 21.80
C ASP A 7 3.50 28.64 21.49
N PRO A 8 2.54 28.23 22.34
CA PRO A 8 1.11 28.32 22.01
C PRO A 8 0.59 29.76 21.99
N HIS A 9 1.35 30.70 22.54
CA HIS A 9 0.99 32.13 22.63
C HIS A 9 1.95 33.03 21.84
N GLY A 10 2.92 32.48 21.11
CA GLY A 10 3.88 33.27 20.33
C GLY A 10 4.84 34.11 21.19
N LYS A 11 5.06 33.76 22.46
CA LYS A 11 5.90 34.54 23.38
C LYS A 11 7.38 34.44 23.01
N PHE A 12 7.77 33.31 22.44
CA PHE A 12 9.16 32.95 22.18
C PHE A 12 9.55 33.08 20.70
N ASP A 13 8.59 33.49 19.85
CA ASP A 13 8.77 33.66 18.40
C ASP A 13 9.32 32.38 17.74
N LEU A 14 8.85 31.21 18.21
CA LEU A 14 9.30 29.92 17.65
C LEU A 14 8.64 29.65 16.29
N PRO A 15 9.41 29.14 15.30
CA PRO A 15 8.85 28.76 13.99
C PRO A 15 7.86 27.59 14.13
N PRO A 16 6.95 27.37 13.16
CA PRO A 16 6.04 26.22 13.05
C PRO A 16 6.68 24.88 13.42
N GLY A 17 5.95 24.05 14.16
CA GLY A 17 6.41 22.71 14.50
C GLY A 17 6.26 21.76 13.31
N VAL A 18 6.87 20.58 13.38
CA VAL A 18 6.82 19.58 12.29
C VAL A 18 5.39 19.14 11.93
N MET A 19 4.46 19.20 12.88
CA MET A 19 3.04 18.89 12.67
C MET A 19 2.28 19.89 11.77
N GLU A 20 2.91 20.99 11.36
CA GLU A 20 2.31 22.03 10.51
C GLU A 20 2.71 21.91 9.03
N HIS A 21 3.52 20.91 8.67
CA HIS A 21 3.99 20.66 7.31
C HIS A 21 3.85 19.17 6.95
N PHE A 22 3.22 18.83 5.82
CA PHE A 22 3.00 17.43 5.42
C PHE A 22 4.31 16.63 5.25
N GLU A 23 5.38 17.31 4.84
CA GLU A 23 6.73 16.77 4.64
C GLU A 23 7.39 16.30 5.94
N THR A 24 6.92 16.82 7.09
CA THR A 24 7.54 16.54 8.40
C THR A 24 6.58 16.04 9.47
N ALA A 25 5.26 16.15 9.27
CA ALA A 25 4.27 15.81 10.28
C ALA A 25 4.36 14.36 10.76
N THR A 26 4.58 13.41 9.85
CA THR A 26 4.70 11.97 10.17
C THR A 26 5.96 11.61 10.97
N ARG A 27 6.89 12.57 11.17
CA ARG A 27 8.06 12.40 12.05
C ARG A 27 7.71 12.57 13.52
N ASP A 28 6.65 13.32 13.83
CA ASP A 28 6.19 13.48 15.21
C ASP A 28 5.32 12.28 15.61
N PRO A 29 5.65 11.56 16.69
CA PRO A 29 4.82 10.48 17.19
C PRO A 29 3.35 10.90 17.45
N ALA A 30 3.08 12.16 17.80
CA ALA A 30 1.73 12.68 18.02
C ALA A 30 0.86 12.64 16.76
N PHE A 31 1.46 12.65 15.56
CA PHE A 31 0.74 12.48 14.29
C PHE A 31 -0.16 11.25 14.32
N PHE A 32 0.40 10.10 14.70
CA PHE A 32 -0.32 8.84 14.71
C PHE A 32 -1.39 8.78 15.81
N ARG A 33 -1.21 9.50 16.93
CA ARG A 33 -2.23 9.58 17.99
C ARG A 33 -3.42 10.41 17.54
N LEU A 34 -3.16 11.58 16.94
CA LEU A 34 -4.19 12.44 16.36
C LEU A 34 -4.98 11.69 15.27
N HIS A 35 -4.27 11.07 14.33
CA HIS A 35 -4.93 10.37 13.23
C HIS A 35 -5.64 9.10 13.70
N LYS A 36 -5.16 8.42 14.76
CA LYS A 36 -5.92 7.31 15.35
C LYS A 36 -7.20 7.78 16.05
N TYR A 37 -7.16 8.93 16.72
CA TYR A 37 -8.37 9.57 17.26
C TYR A 37 -9.38 9.88 16.15
N MET A 38 -8.92 10.47 15.04
CA MET A 38 -9.79 10.74 13.87
C MET A 38 -10.32 9.46 13.23
N ASP A 39 -9.47 8.45 13.05
CA ASP A 39 -9.82 7.13 12.51
C ASP A 39 -10.92 6.46 13.35
N ASN A 40 -10.88 6.59 14.68
CA ASN A 40 -11.92 6.06 15.55
C ASN A 40 -13.29 6.74 15.33
N ILE A 41 -13.33 8.03 14.97
CA ILE A 41 -14.59 8.72 14.61
C ILE A 41 -15.19 8.08 13.34
N PHE A 42 -14.35 7.79 12.33
CA PHE A 42 -14.80 7.09 11.12
C PHE A 42 -15.19 5.63 11.42
N ARG A 43 -14.47 4.96 12.31
CA ARG A 43 -14.80 3.62 12.78
C ARG A 43 -16.18 3.59 13.42
N GLU A 44 -16.52 4.53 14.30
CA GLU A 44 -17.84 4.61 14.92
C GLU A 44 -18.96 4.68 13.88
N HIS A 45 -18.78 5.50 12.84
CA HIS A 45 -19.71 5.53 11.72
C HIS A 45 -19.78 4.19 10.98
N LYS A 46 -18.63 3.60 10.62
CA LYS A 46 -18.57 2.32 9.90
C LYS A 46 -19.17 1.16 10.70
N ASP A 47 -18.95 1.15 12.01
CA ASP A 47 -19.48 0.14 12.93
C ASP A 47 -20.98 0.34 13.17
N SER A 48 -21.55 1.52 12.87
CA SER A 48 -23.01 1.74 12.87
C SER A 48 -23.72 1.14 11.66
N LEU A 49 -23.00 0.88 10.57
CA LEU A 49 -23.56 0.28 9.35
C LEU A 49 -23.89 -1.19 9.57
N THR A 50 -24.90 -1.68 8.85
CA THR A 50 -25.26 -3.10 8.85
C THR A 50 -24.08 -3.93 8.34
N PRO A 51 -23.65 -4.98 9.06
CA PRO A 51 -22.67 -5.94 8.57
C PRO A 51 -23.05 -6.48 7.19
N TYR A 52 -22.06 -6.80 6.36
CA TYR A 52 -22.33 -7.41 5.07
C TYR A 52 -22.99 -8.79 5.24
N THR A 53 -23.99 -9.07 4.40
CA THR A 53 -24.57 -10.42 4.32
C THR A 53 -23.72 -11.33 3.43
N LYS A 54 -23.96 -12.63 3.51
CA LYS A 54 -23.28 -13.60 2.64
C LYS A 54 -23.54 -13.27 1.16
N GLU A 55 -24.77 -12.89 0.82
CA GLU A 55 -25.19 -12.58 -0.54
C GLU A 55 -24.52 -11.32 -1.10
N GLU A 56 -24.21 -10.34 -0.24
CA GLU A 56 -23.47 -9.14 -0.65
C GLU A 56 -21.98 -9.45 -0.91
N LEU A 57 -21.42 -10.44 -0.21
CA LEU A 57 -20.02 -10.85 -0.32
C LEU A 57 -19.78 -11.91 -1.41
N GLU A 58 -20.76 -12.75 -1.68
CA GLU A 58 -20.61 -13.90 -2.58
C GLU A 58 -20.40 -13.43 -4.03
N PHE A 59 -19.31 -13.90 -4.63
CA PHE A 59 -19.10 -13.83 -6.07
C PHE A 59 -19.40 -15.20 -6.68
N SER A 60 -20.66 -15.41 -7.05
CA SER A 60 -21.19 -16.70 -7.48
C SER A 60 -20.34 -17.38 -8.57
N GLY A 61 -19.99 -18.64 -8.32
CA GLY A 61 -19.20 -19.46 -9.24
C GLY A 61 -17.70 -19.20 -9.18
N VAL A 62 -17.21 -18.21 -8.44
CA VAL A 62 -15.77 -17.94 -8.30
C VAL A 62 -15.26 -18.44 -6.95
N SER A 63 -14.24 -19.29 -6.94
CA SER A 63 -13.65 -19.82 -5.70
C SER A 63 -12.14 -19.64 -5.64
N VAL A 64 -11.64 -19.12 -4.51
CA VAL A 64 -10.19 -19.00 -4.27
C VAL A 64 -9.66 -20.33 -3.72
N ASN A 65 -8.97 -21.09 -4.55
CA ASN A 65 -8.50 -22.43 -4.20
C ASN A 65 -7.22 -22.42 -3.40
N SER A 66 -6.23 -21.60 -3.79
CA SER A 66 -4.97 -21.50 -3.06
C SER A 66 -4.31 -20.16 -3.28
N ILE A 67 -3.57 -19.73 -2.25
CA ILE A 67 -2.68 -18.59 -2.27
C ILE A 67 -1.31 -19.12 -1.87
N THR A 68 -0.29 -18.86 -2.67
CA THR A 68 1.07 -19.32 -2.40
C THR A 68 2.05 -18.18 -2.58
N ILE A 69 2.75 -17.79 -1.52
CA ILE A 69 3.87 -16.85 -1.63
C ILE A 69 5.13 -17.64 -1.96
N LYS A 70 5.74 -17.35 -3.13
CA LYS A 70 6.85 -18.12 -3.70
C LYS A 70 8.19 -17.94 -2.98
N SER A 71 8.32 -16.90 -2.15
CA SER A 71 9.54 -16.59 -1.41
C SER A 71 9.26 -16.20 0.03
N LYS A 72 10.30 -16.28 0.87
CA LYS A 72 10.24 -15.84 2.27
C LYS A 72 10.10 -14.32 2.32
N LEU A 73 9.04 -13.82 2.97
CA LEU A 73 8.86 -12.40 3.22
C LEU A 73 9.94 -11.89 4.16
N THR A 74 10.86 -11.09 3.63
CA THR A 74 12.06 -10.63 4.37
C THR A 74 12.25 -9.14 4.16
N THR A 75 12.38 -8.41 5.26
CA THR A 75 12.74 -7.00 5.29
C THR A 75 14.16 -6.81 5.80
N PHE A 76 14.75 -5.66 5.47
CA PHE A 76 16.09 -5.26 5.88
C PHE A 76 16.21 -3.73 5.79
N PHE A 77 17.28 -3.18 6.33
CA PHE A 77 17.66 -1.79 6.05
C PHE A 77 18.70 -1.75 4.93
N GLU A 78 18.50 -0.82 3.99
CA GLU A 78 19.49 -0.48 2.97
C GLU A 78 19.87 1.00 3.08
N ASN A 79 21.12 1.30 2.70
CA ASN A 79 21.60 2.67 2.66
C ASN A 79 21.08 3.39 1.41
N TYR A 80 20.52 4.57 1.60
CA TYR A 80 20.08 5.46 0.54
C TYR A 80 20.81 6.80 0.62
N THR A 81 21.38 7.21 -0.50
CA THR A 81 22.17 8.44 -0.61
C THR A 81 21.38 9.49 -1.38
N TYR A 82 21.30 10.71 -0.86
CA TYR A 82 20.74 11.85 -1.58
C TYR A 82 21.57 13.12 -1.39
N SER A 83 21.46 14.02 -2.37
CA SER A 83 22.21 15.28 -2.43
C SER A 83 21.63 16.34 -1.50
N LEU A 84 22.53 17.11 -0.87
CA LEU A 84 22.24 18.28 -0.06
C LEU A 84 22.66 19.59 -0.75
N VAL A 85 23.07 19.53 -2.02
CA VAL A 85 23.56 20.73 -2.75
C VAL A 85 22.53 21.85 -2.73
N ASN A 86 21.24 21.53 -2.95
CA ASN A 86 20.16 22.53 -2.92
C ASN A 86 19.81 23.04 -1.50
N ALA A 87 20.43 22.51 -0.45
CA ALA A 87 20.22 22.94 0.94
C ALA A 87 21.30 23.92 1.43
N VAL A 88 22.35 24.13 0.64
CA VAL A 88 23.45 25.06 0.94
C VAL A 88 23.48 26.23 -0.04
N ASN A 89 24.18 27.30 0.31
CA ASN A 89 24.34 28.46 -0.57
C ASN A 89 25.50 28.24 -1.55
N ASP A 90 25.28 28.60 -2.81
CA ASP A 90 26.32 28.58 -3.84
C ASP A 90 27.37 29.68 -3.59
N SER A 91 28.62 29.41 -3.98
CA SER A 91 29.70 30.38 -3.95
C SER A 91 29.86 31.05 -5.31
N PRO A 92 29.99 32.39 -5.39
CA PRO A 92 30.31 33.05 -6.66
C PRO A 92 31.78 32.82 -7.09
N TYR A 93 32.62 32.26 -6.21
CA TYR A 93 34.06 32.09 -6.44
C TYR A 93 34.50 30.64 -6.65
N ALA A 94 33.62 29.67 -6.38
CA ALA A 94 33.91 28.25 -6.49
C ALA A 94 32.70 27.53 -7.07
N GLY A 95 32.95 26.54 -7.94
CA GLY A 95 31.89 25.68 -8.45
C GLY A 95 31.33 24.76 -7.37
N ASP A 96 30.12 24.27 -7.59
CA ASP A 96 29.44 23.36 -6.68
C ASP A 96 30.26 22.08 -6.45
N VAL A 97 30.28 21.64 -5.19
CA VAL A 97 30.88 20.38 -4.79
C VAL A 97 29.78 19.37 -4.43
N PRO A 98 29.95 18.07 -4.72
CA PRO A 98 28.98 17.07 -4.30
C PRO A 98 28.90 16.98 -2.77
N ILE A 99 27.75 17.35 -2.22
CA ILE A 99 27.43 17.17 -0.79
C ILE A 99 26.30 16.17 -0.72
N ASN A 100 26.55 15.01 -0.12
CA ASN A 100 25.57 13.94 0.00
C ASN A 100 25.40 13.54 1.47
N THR A 101 24.22 13.01 1.79
CA THR A 101 23.97 12.32 3.05
C THR A 101 23.51 10.89 2.78
N VAL A 102 23.74 10.01 3.74
CA VAL A 102 23.35 8.59 3.68
C VAL A 102 22.40 8.30 4.82
N ILE A 103 21.25 7.72 4.51
CA ILE A 103 20.24 7.32 5.49
C ILE A 103 19.88 5.85 5.32
N PRO A 104 19.71 5.09 6.41
CA PRO A 104 19.13 3.75 6.34
C PRO A 104 17.62 3.84 6.11
N ARG A 105 17.10 3.09 5.14
CA ARG A 105 15.66 2.98 4.84
C ARG A 105 15.23 1.52 4.88
N LEU A 106 14.04 1.26 5.44
CA LEU A 106 13.45 -0.08 5.38
C LEU A 106 13.22 -0.46 3.91
N ALA A 107 13.46 -1.72 3.59
CA ALA A 107 13.22 -2.35 2.31
C ALA A 107 12.78 -3.81 2.51
N HIS A 108 12.36 -4.45 1.44
CA HIS A 108 12.06 -5.87 1.42
C HIS A 108 12.59 -6.54 0.15
N ASN A 109 12.82 -7.84 0.23
CA ASN A 109 13.12 -8.63 -0.98
C ASN A 109 11.84 -8.71 -1.83
N GLU A 110 12.01 -8.68 -3.15
CA GLU A 110 10.90 -8.96 -4.06
C GLU A 110 10.29 -10.34 -3.75
N PHE A 111 8.96 -10.40 -3.74
CA PHE A 111 8.23 -11.65 -3.60
C PHE A 111 7.13 -11.73 -4.64
N GLN A 112 6.71 -12.96 -4.92
CA GLN A 112 5.65 -13.24 -5.87
C GLN A 112 4.56 -14.05 -5.18
N THR A 113 3.31 -13.66 -5.41
CA THR A 113 2.13 -14.39 -4.92
C THR A 113 1.45 -15.07 -6.09
N GLU A 114 1.31 -16.39 -6.00
CA GLU A 114 0.52 -17.20 -6.93
C GLU A 114 -0.89 -17.37 -6.39
N TYR A 115 -1.87 -17.11 -7.25
CA TYR A 115 -3.28 -17.28 -6.98
C TYR A 115 -3.81 -18.39 -7.87
N LYS A 116 -4.52 -19.36 -7.27
CA LYS A 116 -5.32 -20.35 -8.02
C LYS A 116 -6.78 -20.10 -7.72
N ILE A 117 -7.55 -19.78 -8.75
CA ILE A 117 -8.95 -19.38 -8.64
C ILE A 117 -9.74 -20.16 -9.68
N ASP A 118 -10.81 -20.82 -9.28
CA ASP A 118 -11.72 -21.45 -10.22
C ASP A 118 -12.86 -20.48 -10.55
N ASN A 119 -13.24 -20.45 -11.82
CA ASN A 119 -14.46 -19.85 -12.30
C ASN A 119 -15.36 -20.96 -12.85
N ASN A 120 -16.33 -21.38 -12.06
CA ASN A 120 -17.32 -22.41 -12.38
C ASN A 120 -18.48 -21.87 -13.25
N ASN A 121 -18.43 -20.61 -13.68
CA ASN A 121 -19.37 -20.09 -14.66
C ASN A 121 -18.99 -20.58 -16.06
N GLU A 122 -19.98 -20.70 -16.96
CA GLU A 122 -19.78 -21.08 -18.37
C GLU A 122 -19.21 -19.93 -19.23
N ARG A 123 -18.81 -18.80 -18.61
CA ARG A 123 -18.30 -17.61 -19.28
C ARG A 123 -17.13 -17.00 -18.54
N GLU A 124 -16.31 -16.24 -19.26
CA GLU A 124 -15.30 -15.38 -18.65
C GLU A 124 -15.97 -14.34 -17.74
N VAL A 125 -15.39 -14.10 -16.58
CA VAL A 125 -15.82 -13.06 -15.64
C VAL A 125 -14.66 -12.13 -15.31
N THR A 126 -14.98 -10.85 -15.10
CA THR A 126 -14.03 -9.87 -14.58
C THR A 126 -14.08 -9.91 -13.06
N ALA A 127 -12.91 -9.98 -12.42
CA ALA A 127 -12.77 -10.05 -10.98
C ALA A 127 -11.89 -8.90 -10.47
N THR A 128 -12.21 -8.40 -9.28
CA THR A 128 -11.33 -7.50 -8.52
C THR A 128 -10.68 -8.29 -7.40
N MET A 129 -9.36 -8.40 -7.46
CA MET A 129 -8.53 -8.99 -6.43
C MET A 129 -8.26 -7.94 -5.35
N ARG A 130 -8.57 -8.26 -4.09
CA ARG A 130 -8.34 -7.39 -2.93
C ARG A 130 -7.51 -8.14 -1.91
N VAL A 131 -6.32 -7.62 -1.61
CA VAL A 131 -5.32 -8.30 -0.80
C VAL A 131 -4.99 -7.45 0.41
N PHE A 132 -5.13 -8.04 1.60
CA PHE A 132 -4.89 -7.37 2.87
C PHE A 132 -4.00 -8.22 3.77
N MET A 133 -3.36 -7.57 4.74
CA MET A 133 -2.74 -8.28 5.85
C MET A 133 -2.86 -7.51 7.17
N TRP A 134 -2.88 -8.22 8.29
CA TRP A 134 -2.79 -7.62 9.63
C TRP A 134 -1.96 -8.52 10.56
N PRO A 135 -1.34 -7.96 11.61
CA PRO A 135 -0.62 -8.77 12.60
C PRO A 135 -1.57 -9.81 13.23
N LYS A 136 -1.14 -11.07 13.34
CA LYS A 136 -1.99 -12.12 13.91
C LYS A 136 -2.24 -11.92 15.42
N TYR A 137 -1.21 -11.43 16.12
CA TYR A 137 -1.24 -11.21 17.56
C TYR A 137 -0.93 -9.77 17.91
N ASP A 138 -1.50 -9.30 19.01
CA ASP A 138 -1.14 -8.03 19.63
C ASP A 138 0.23 -8.10 20.35
N ASN A 139 0.63 -7.00 20.99
CA ASN A 139 1.90 -6.95 21.72
C ASN A 139 1.94 -7.86 22.97
N ASN A 140 0.77 -8.18 23.52
CA ASN A 140 0.61 -9.09 24.66
C ASN A 140 0.46 -10.56 24.24
N LYS A 141 0.61 -10.86 22.93
CA LYS A 141 0.46 -12.19 22.33
C LYS A 141 -0.97 -12.73 22.34
N VAL A 142 -1.96 -11.84 22.46
CA VAL A 142 -3.37 -12.19 22.29
C VAL A 142 -3.68 -12.18 20.79
N GLU A 143 -4.30 -13.25 20.29
CA GLU A 143 -4.73 -13.33 18.89
C GLU A 143 -5.88 -12.33 18.66
N PHE A 144 -5.78 -11.54 17.60
CA PHE A 144 -6.86 -10.64 17.23
C PHE A 144 -8.08 -11.45 16.79
N SER A 145 -9.25 -11.08 17.29
CA SER A 145 -10.51 -11.52 16.66
C SER A 145 -10.59 -10.99 15.22
N PHE A 146 -11.36 -11.63 14.35
CA PHE A 146 -11.53 -11.14 12.97
C PHE A 146 -12.01 -9.68 12.93
N ASN A 147 -12.99 -9.35 13.78
CA ASN A 147 -13.58 -8.01 13.83
C ASN A 147 -12.60 -6.93 14.33
N GLU A 148 -11.58 -7.29 15.12
CA GLU A 148 -10.51 -6.36 15.48
C GLU A 148 -9.43 -6.31 14.38
N GLY A 149 -9.01 -7.49 13.90
CA GLY A 149 -7.98 -7.64 12.87
C GLY A 149 -8.31 -6.86 11.59
N ARG A 150 -9.58 -6.86 11.16
CA ARG A 150 -10.03 -6.11 9.98
C ARG A 150 -9.70 -4.61 10.04
N TRP A 151 -9.71 -4.00 11.24
CA TRP A 151 -9.42 -2.57 11.42
C TRP A 151 -7.91 -2.30 11.62
N HIS A 152 -7.13 -3.36 11.78
CA HIS A 152 -5.67 -3.35 11.73
C HIS A 152 -5.11 -3.79 10.37
N ALA A 153 -5.99 -4.10 9.42
CA ALA A 153 -5.61 -4.50 8.07
C ALA A 153 -4.97 -3.36 7.30
N ILE A 154 -3.82 -3.65 6.71
CA ILE A 154 -3.21 -2.84 5.67
C ILE A 154 -3.52 -3.48 4.31
N GLU A 155 -3.81 -2.64 3.34
CA GLU A 155 -3.96 -3.08 1.95
C GLU A 155 -2.58 -3.39 1.37
N ILE A 156 -2.46 -4.53 0.72
CA ILE A 156 -1.22 -5.01 0.09
C ILE A 156 -1.33 -4.92 -1.42
N ASP A 157 -2.53 -5.10 -1.95
CA ASP A 157 -2.76 -4.99 -3.38
C ASP A 157 -4.23 -4.87 -3.73
N LYS A 158 -4.50 -4.24 -4.87
CA LYS A 158 -5.81 -4.24 -5.52
C LYS A 158 -5.65 -4.22 -7.02
N PHE A 159 -6.22 -5.19 -7.72
CA PHE A 159 -6.08 -5.25 -9.17
C PHE A 159 -7.22 -6.01 -9.83
N TRP A 160 -7.44 -5.75 -11.11
CA TRP A 160 -8.50 -6.39 -11.89
C TRP A 160 -7.90 -7.49 -12.76
N VAL A 161 -8.62 -8.60 -12.87
CA VAL A 161 -8.23 -9.74 -13.71
C VAL A 161 -9.44 -10.30 -14.44
N LYS A 162 -9.19 -10.92 -15.59
CA LYS A 162 -10.16 -11.78 -16.28
C LYS A 162 -9.95 -13.22 -15.86
N LEU A 163 -11.03 -13.91 -15.52
CA LEU A 163 -11.02 -15.32 -15.16
C LEU A 163 -11.79 -16.10 -16.22
N SER A 164 -11.09 -16.89 -17.02
CA SER A 164 -11.71 -17.80 -17.98
C SER A 164 -12.45 -18.93 -17.27
N PRO A 165 -13.46 -19.59 -17.89
CA PRO A 165 -14.11 -20.76 -17.32
C PRO A 165 -13.09 -21.85 -16.91
N GLY A 166 -13.31 -22.46 -15.75
CA GLY A 166 -12.42 -23.46 -15.17
C GLY A 166 -11.33 -22.85 -14.28
N GLN A 167 -10.19 -23.54 -14.18
CA GLN A 167 -9.10 -23.18 -13.28
C GLN A 167 -8.19 -22.11 -13.88
N ASN A 168 -7.99 -21.02 -13.14
CA ASN A 168 -7.07 -19.94 -13.47
C ASN A 168 -5.90 -19.95 -12.48
N SER A 169 -4.67 -19.84 -12.99
CA SER A 169 -3.47 -19.74 -12.17
C SER A 169 -2.59 -18.61 -12.71
N PHE A 170 -2.33 -17.61 -11.87
CA PHE A 170 -1.47 -16.48 -12.24
C PHE A 170 -0.61 -16.06 -11.06
N THR A 171 0.49 -15.39 -11.36
CA THR A 171 1.47 -14.90 -10.38
C THR A 171 1.56 -13.38 -10.48
N ARG A 172 1.71 -12.72 -9.34
CA ARG A 172 1.85 -11.26 -9.26
C ARG A 172 3.07 -10.88 -8.43
N SER A 173 3.88 -9.95 -8.94
CA SER A 173 5.04 -9.43 -8.21
C SER A 173 4.61 -8.39 -7.18
N SER A 174 5.32 -8.33 -6.06
CA SER A 174 5.22 -7.24 -5.08
C SER A 174 5.52 -5.86 -5.69
N LYS A 175 6.24 -5.80 -6.82
CA LYS A 175 6.51 -4.56 -7.55
C LYS A 175 5.29 -4.02 -8.31
N ASP A 176 4.36 -4.90 -8.67
CA ASP A 176 3.17 -4.53 -9.43
C ASP A 176 2.04 -4.02 -8.54
N SER A 177 2.26 -3.98 -7.21
CA SER A 177 1.24 -3.62 -6.23
C SER A 177 0.66 -2.25 -6.51
N ALA A 178 -0.66 -2.20 -6.65
CA ALA A 178 -1.40 -0.97 -6.86
C ALA A 178 -1.71 -0.24 -5.54
N ILE A 179 -0.84 -0.37 -4.53
CA ILE A 179 -0.81 0.56 -3.39
C ILE A 179 0.56 1.24 -3.20
N THR A 180 1.57 0.84 -4.00
CA THR A 180 2.92 1.39 -3.92
C THR A 180 3.40 2.15 -5.16
N VAL A 181 4.38 3.04 -4.96
CA VAL A 181 5.16 3.69 -6.04
C VAL A 181 6.63 3.34 -5.91
N PRO A 182 7.39 3.30 -7.03
CA PRO A 182 8.84 3.18 -6.97
C PRO A 182 9.46 4.41 -6.26
N ASP A 183 10.74 4.29 -5.88
CA ASP A 183 11.47 5.45 -5.39
C ASP A 183 11.56 6.53 -6.47
N VAL A 184 11.37 7.78 -6.06
CA VAL A 184 11.48 8.94 -6.95
C VAL A 184 12.93 9.09 -7.42
N PRO A 185 13.17 9.32 -8.73
CA PRO A 185 14.51 9.51 -9.26
C PRO A 185 15.18 10.72 -8.64
N SER A 186 16.50 10.67 -8.47
CA SER A 186 17.24 11.80 -7.95
C SER A 186 17.16 13.00 -8.89
N PHE A 187 17.28 14.21 -8.34
CA PHE A 187 17.26 15.43 -9.16
C PHE A 187 18.35 15.42 -10.25
N GLN A 188 19.53 14.89 -9.93
CA GLN A 188 20.61 14.73 -10.91
C GLN A 188 20.26 13.74 -12.02
N MET A 189 19.60 12.62 -11.70
CA MET A 189 19.13 11.66 -12.70
C MET A 189 18.10 12.30 -13.64
N LEU A 190 17.18 13.10 -13.12
CA LEU A 190 16.21 13.84 -13.93
C LEU A 190 16.90 14.84 -14.87
N ILE A 191 17.88 15.61 -14.37
CA ILE A 191 18.68 16.54 -15.19
C ILE A 191 19.40 15.79 -16.30
N ASN A 192 20.05 14.67 -15.98
CA ASN A 192 20.83 13.89 -16.96
C ASN A 192 19.93 13.31 -18.05
N LYS A 193 18.82 12.65 -17.69
CA LYS A 193 17.86 12.11 -18.66
C LYS A 193 17.27 13.19 -19.56
N THR A 194 16.99 14.37 -19.00
CA THR A 194 16.48 15.51 -19.79
C THR A 194 17.51 15.99 -20.80
N LYS A 195 18.77 16.17 -20.36
CA LYS A 195 19.87 16.58 -21.25
C LYS A 195 20.14 15.56 -22.36
N GLU A 196 20.15 14.27 -22.03
CA GLU A 196 20.32 13.18 -23.00
C GLU A 196 19.25 13.23 -24.08
N ALA A 197 17.97 13.31 -23.69
CA ALA A 197 16.84 13.41 -24.62
C ALA A 197 16.92 14.65 -25.53
N MET A 198 17.33 15.79 -24.98
CA MET A 198 17.54 17.02 -25.75
C MET A 198 18.66 16.89 -26.80
N ILE A 199 19.76 16.22 -26.46
CA ILE A 199 20.91 16.06 -27.35
C ILE A 199 20.62 15.04 -28.46
N SER A 200 19.97 13.92 -28.11
CA SER A 200 19.63 12.86 -29.06
C SER A 200 18.42 13.19 -29.95
N GLY A 201 17.62 14.18 -29.57
CA GLY A 201 16.32 14.47 -30.19
C GLY A 201 15.29 13.36 -29.94
N SER A 202 15.48 12.52 -28.92
CA SER A 202 14.55 11.45 -28.56
C SER A 202 13.52 11.91 -27.54
N GLU A 203 12.41 11.17 -27.44
CA GLU A 203 11.41 11.40 -26.40
C GLU A 203 11.95 11.12 -24.99
N LEU A 204 11.60 11.96 -24.02
CA LEU A 204 11.94 11.77 -22.61
C LEU A 204 10.99 10.74 -21.98
N ARG A 205 11.52 9.57 -21.65
CA ARG A 205 10.76 8.47 -21.03
C ARG A 205 10.90 8.49 -19.51
N LEU A 206 9.87 8.97 -18.82
CA LEU A 206 9.74 9.02 -17.35
C LEU A 206 8.41 8.42 -16.85
N ASP A 207 7.75 7.61 -17.69
CA ASP A 207 6.40 7.10 -17.45
C ASP A 207 6.27 6.35 -16.11
N GLU A 208 7.32 5.62 -15.71
CA GLU A 208 7.39 4.88 -14.44
C GLU A 208 7.36 5.80 -13.20
N TYR A 209 7.79 7.06 -13.34
CA TYR A 209 7.89 8.03 -12.24
C TYR A 209 6.82 9.13 -12.32
N HIS A 210 5.78 8.91 -13.12
CA HIS A 210 4.76 9.92 -13.40
C HIS A 210 4.01 10.38 -12.14
N SER A 211 3.95 9.54 -11.10
CA SER A 211 3.37 9.88 -9.80
C SER A 211 4.37 9.65 -8.67
N SER A 212 4.52 10.63 -7.78
CA SER A 212 5.18 10.48 -6.47
C SER A 212 4.17 10.28 -5.33
N LEU A 213 2.88 10.15 -5.66
CA LEU A 213 1.78 10.01 -4.71
C LEU A 213 1.51 8.51 -4.50
N GLY A 214 1.95 7.95 -3.39
CA GLY A 214 1.78 6.53 -3.04
C GLY A 214 2.69 6.14 -1.89
N ILE A 215 2.47 4.98 -1.27
CA ILE A 215 3.46 4.52 -0.29
C ILE A 215 4.69 4.00 -1.05
N PRO A 216 5.91 4.29 -0.61
CA PRO A 216 7.10 3.75 -1.26
C PRO A 216 7.03 2.21 -1.28
N ASN A 217 7.33 1.58 -2.41
CA ASN A 217 7.24 0.12 -2.58
C ASN A 217 8.03 -0.64 -1.50
N ARG A 218 9.18 -0.10 -1.12
CA ARG A 218 10.01 -0.59 0.01
C ARG A 218 9.29 -0.71 1.36
N PHE A 219 8.16 -0.02 1.56
CA PHE A 219 7.34 -0.07 2.77
C PHE A 219 6.07 -0.93 2.61
N LEU A 220 5.96 -1.70 1.52
CA LEU A 220 4.83 -2.61 1.29
C LEU A 220 4.63 -3.60 2.45
N LEU A 221 5.73 -4.07 3.03
CA LEU A 221 5.72 -4.97 4.18
C LEU A 221 6.06 -4.22 5.48
N PRO A 222 5.34 -4.50 6.58
CA PRO A 222 5.80 -4.14 7.92
C PRO A 222 7.17 -4.77 8.21
N LYS A 223 7.96 -4.14 9.09
CA LYS A 223 9.32 -4.60 9.44
C LYS A 223 9.36 -6.08 9.86
N GLY A 224 8.41 -6.55 10.66
CA GLY A 224 8.47 -7.88 11.26
C GLY A 224 9.57 -8.00 12.33
N THR A 225 10.01 -9.22 12.64
CA THR A 225 11.06 -9.51 13.63
C THR A 225 12.07 -10.51 13.11
N THR A 226 13.21 -10.65 13.79
CA THR A 226 14.25 -11.63 13.46
C THR A 226 13.77 -13.08 13.51
N GLU A 227 12.90 -13.39 14.48
CA GLU A 227 12.26 -14.72 14.64
C GLU A 227 11.09 -14.92 13.66
N GLY A 228 10.67 -13.84 13.00
CA GLY A 228 9.54 -13.78 12.10
C GLY A 228 8.22 -13.56 12.83
N MET A 229 7.51 -12.52 12.40
CA MET A 229 6.22 -12.10 12.94
C MET A 229 5.08 -12.64 12.08
N ASP A 230 4.07 -13.21 12.72
CA ASP A 230 2.90 -13.79 12.03
C ASP A 230 1.90 -12.70 11.66
N PHE A 231 1.43 -12.77 10.42
CA PHE A 231 0.38 -11.94 9.86
C PHE A 231 -0.71 -12.82 9.27
N GLN A 232 -1.95 -12.42 9.46
CA GLN A 232 -3.05 -12.96 8.68
C GLN A 232 -3.00 -12.31 7.29
N PHE A 233 -2.89 -13.12 6.25
CA PHE A 233 -2.94 -12.69 4.85
C PHE A 233 -4.30 -13.05 4.27
N VAL A 234 -4.99 -12.08 3.68
CA VAL A 234 -6.36 -12.24 3.20
C VAL A 234 -6.44 -11.86 1.74
N VAL A 235 -7.12 -12.71 0.97
CA VAL A 235 -7.52 -12.44 -0.40
C VAL A 235 -9.03 -12.55 -0.47
N PHE A 236 -9.64 -11.49 -0.98
CA PHE A 236 -11.05 -11.47 -1.32
C PHE A 236 -11.20 -11.10 -2.79
N VAL A 237 -12.05 -11.84 -3.49
CA VAL A 237 -12.27 -11.67 -4.93
C VAL A 237 -13.72 -11.23 -5.14
N SER A 238 -13.93 -10.03 -5.66
CA SER A 238 -15.27 -9.49 -5.93
C SER A 238 -15.56 -9.37 -7.42
N ASP A 239 -16.84 -9.17 -7.75
CA ASP A 239 -17.31 -9.01 -9.13
C ASP A 239 -16.80 -7.69 -9.73
N GLY A 240 -15.73 -7.80 -10.52
CA GLY A 240 -15.07 -6.64 -11.10
C GLY A 240 -15.96 -5.87 -12.07
N SER A 241 -16.99 -6.50 -12.66
CA SER A 241 -17.93 -5.78 -13.53
C SER A 241 -18.81 -4.78 -12.76
N LYS A 242 -19.08 -5.05 -11.48
CA LYS A 242 -19.79 -4.13 -10.58
C LYS A 242 -18.84 -3.09 -10.01
N ASP A 243 -17.64 -3.53 -9.64
CA ASP A 243 -16.63 -2.71 -8.96
C ASP A 243 -15.99 -1.66 -9.87
N MET A 244 -15.70 -1.97 -11.13
CA MET A 244 -15.00 -1.04 -12.04
C MET A 244 -15.82 0.24 -12.27
N ALA A 245 -15.21 1.39 -11.99
CA ALA A 245 -15.81 2.70 -12.24
C ALA A 245 -15.26 3.39 -13.50
N VAL A 246 -14.13 2.90 -14.05
CA VAL A 246 -13.48 3.41 -15.26
C VAL A 246 -13.03 2.27 -16.18
N GLU A 247 -12.81 2.59 -17.45
CA GLU A 247 -12.30 1.65 -18.45
C GLU A 247 -10.79 1.42 -18.31
N GLY A 248 -10.27 0.35 -18.92
CA GLY A 248 -8.81 0.08 -18.97
C GLY A 248 -8.17 -0.49 -17.70
N LEU A 249 -8.91 -0.71 -16.61
CA LEU A 249 -8.35 -1.21 -15.33
C LEU A 249 -7.72 -2.60 -15.41
N LEU A 250 -8.10 -3.40 -16.42
CA LEU A 250 -7.50 -4.71 -16.69
C LEU A 250 -6.08 -4.62 -17.27
N GLU A 251 -5.76 -3.50 -17.92
CA GLU A 251 -4.49 -3.31 -18.60
C GLU A 251 -3.43 -2.74 -17.64
N ASN A 252 -3.87 -2.18 -16.51
CA ASN A 252 -3.03 -1.53 -15.50
C ASN A 252 -2.04 -0.52 -16.10
N THR A 253 -2.47 0.18 -17.14
CA THR A 253 -1.64 1.10 -17.94
C THR A 253 -1.49 2.47 -17.28
N SER A 254 -2.25 2.74 -16.22
CA SER A 254 -2.25 4.00 -15.50
C SER A 254 -2.27 3.79 -13.99
N PHE A 255 -1.59 4.68 -13.27
CA PHE A 255 -1.55 4.69 -11.81
C PHE A 255 -2.85 5.28 -11.23
N ASN A 256 -3.65 4.48 -10.54
CA ASN A 256 -5.03 4.85 -10.12
C ASN A 256 -5.28 4.83 -8.59
N HIS A 257 -4.25 4.90 -7.75
CA HIS A 257 -4.39 4.67 -6.30
C HIS A 257 -5.30 5.64 -5.56
N TYR A 258 -5.19 6.93 -5.85
CA TYR A 258 -5.94 8.00 -5.17
C TYR A 258 -7.04 8.56 -6.07
N GLY A 259 -7.46 7.75 -7.04
CA GLY A 259 -8.26 8.16 -8.17
C GLY A 259 -7.44 8.25 -9.44
N CYS A 260 -8.17 8.29 -10.55
CA CYS A 260 -7.68 8.56 -11.89
C CYS A 260 -7.37 10.05 -12.04
N HIS A 261 -6.60 10.40 -13.07
CA HIS A 261 -6.25 11.80 -13.37
C HIS A 261 -7.49 12.70 -13.56
N ASP A 262 -8.63 12.14 -13.97
CA ASP A 262 -9.90 12.87 -14.13
C ASP A 262 -10.69 13.04 -12.81
N GLY A 263 -10.11 12.63 -11.68
CA GLY A 263 -10.70 12.73 -10.34
C GLY A 263 -11.68 11.63 -9.97
N LYS A 264 -11.96 10.67 -10.86
CA LYS A 264 -12.81 9.52 -10.52
C LYS A 264 -12.02 8.45 -9.79
N TYR A 265 -12.60 7.90 -8.73
CA TYR A 265 -12.02 6.72 -8.08
C TYR A 265 -12.34 5.46 -8.92
N PRO A 266 -11.36 4.56 -9.20
CA PRO A 266 -11.52 3.45 -10.15
C PRO A 266 -12.42 2.31 -9.64
N ASP A 267 -12.74 2.30 -8.35
CA ASP A 267 -13.46 1.23 -7.67
C ASP A 267 -14.74 1.80 -7.01
N LYS A 268 -15.91 1.29 -7.36
CA LYS A 268 -17.19 1.74 -6.80
C LYS A 268 -17.39 1.30 -5.35
N MET A 269 -16.61 0.32 -4.87
CA MET A 269 -16.77 -0.21 -3.53
C MET A 269 -16.16 0.75 -2.49
N PRO A 270 -16.68 0.75 -1.24
CA PRO A 270 -16.09 1.53 -0.17
C PRO A 270 -14.59 1.21 0.01
N HIS A 271 -13.79 2.23 0.34
CA HIS A 271 -12.40 1.99 0.75
C HIS A 271 -12.35 1.01 1.93
N GLY A 272 -11.49 -0.01 1.82
CA GLY A 272 -11.39 -1.08 2.79
C GLY A 272 -12.37 -2.25 2.56
N TYR A 273 -13.27 -2.21 1.57
CA TYR A 273 -14.16 -3.33 1.27
C TYR A 273 -13.36 -4.63 1.03
N PRO A 274 -13.75 -5.78 1.63
CA PRO A 274 -14.96 -6.03 2.44
C PRO A 274 -14.77 -5.87 3.96
N LEU A 275 -13.65 -5.31 4.40
CA LEU A 275 -13.23 -5.24 5.82
C LEU A 275 -13.64 -3.93 6.53
N ASP A 276 -14.27 -2.99 5.80
CA ASP A 276 -14.60 -1.67 6.32
C ASP A 276 -15.75 -1.70 7.34
N ARG A 277 -16.68 -2.65 7.24
CA ARG A 277 -17.80 -2.80 8.18
C ARG A 277 -17.50 -3.82 9.28
N ARG A 278 -18.24 -3.71 10.40
CA ARG A 278 -18.15 -4.70 11.48
C ARG A 278 -18.54 -6.10 11.02
N VAL A 279 -17.90 -7.10 11.61
CA VAL A 279 -18.15 -8.51 11.33
C VAL A 279 -18.54 -9.18 12.64
N ASP A 280 -19.86 -9.34 12.84
CA ASP A 280 -20.42 -9.91 14.07
C ASP A 280 -20.22 -11.45 14.11
N ASP A 281 -20.16 -12.09 12.95
CA ASP A 281 -19.87 -13.52 12.79
C ASP A 281 -18.93 -13.74 11.60
N GLU A 282 -17.68 -14.13 11.89
CA GLU A 282 -16.66 -14.33 10.86
C GLU A 282 -17.04 -15.41 9.84
N ARG A 283 -17.90 -16.37 10.20
CA ARG A 283 -18.33 -17.46 9.32
C ARG A 283 -19.08 -16.97 8.09
N ILE A 284 -19.64 -15.75 8.13
CA ILE A 284 -20.31 -15.13 6.99
C ILE A 284 -19.29 -14.84 5.89
N ILE A 285 -18.19 -14.16 6.22
CA ILE A 285 -17.15 -13.80 5.26
C ILE A 285 -16.19 -14.95 4.97
N THR A 286 -15.85 -15.78 5.95
CA THR A 286 -14.99 -16.95 5.70
C THR A 286 -15.74 -18.11 5.02
N GLY A 287 -17.07 -18.04 4.96
CA GLY A 287 -17.94 -19.05 4.37
C GLY A 287 -18.31 -18.81 2.90
N VAL A 288 -17.92 -17.68 2.30
CA VAL A 288 -18.04 -17.47 0.85
C VAL A 288 -16.84 -18.08 0.13
N SER A 289 -17.07 -18.61 -1.06
CA SER A 289 -16.05 -19.33 -1.81
C SER A 289 -14.94 -18.43 -2.38
N ASN A 290 -15.25 -17.15 -2.58
CA ASN A 290 -14.38 -16.11 -3.11
C ASN A 290 -13.55 -15.37 -2.03
N PHE A 291 -13.50 -15.90 -0.80
CA PHE A 291 -12.63 -15.43 0.28
C PHE A 291 -11.64 -16.52 0.68
N LYS A 292 -10.37 -16.16 0.87
CA LYS A 292 -9.39 -17.08 1.46
C LYS A 292 -8.37 -16.36 2.30
N THR A 293 -7.93 -17.05 3.35
CA THR A 293 -6.92 -16.52 4.24
C THR A 293 -5.87 -17.56 4.61
N MET A 294 -4.67 -17.10 4.94
CA MET A 294 -3.55 -17.92 5.39
C MET A 294 -2.68 -17.14 6.36
N VAL A 295 -1.93 -17.82 7.21
CA VAL A 295 -0.91 -17.19 8.04
C VAL A 295 0.40 -17.11 7.24
N VAL A 296 0.99 -15.91 7.21
CA VAL A 296 2.30 -15.66 6.62
C VAL A 296 3.23 -15.10 7.68
N LYS A 297 4.54 -15.29 7.52
CA LYS A 297 5.53 -14.82 8.47
C LYS A 297 6.50 -13.84 7.80
N VAL A 298 6.64 -12.65 8.37
CA VAL A 298 7.56 -11.60 7.89
C VAL A 298 8.77 -11.53 8.80
N PHE A 299 9.96 -11.68 8.21
CA PHE A 299 11.23 -11.70 8.92
C PHE A 299 12.02 -10.41 8.69
N HIS A 300 12.68 -9.90 9.72
CA HIS A 300 13.64 -8.81 9.59
C HIS A 300 15.07 -9.33 9.65
N THR A 301 15.95 -8.79 8.80
CA THR A 301 17.38 -9.06 8.85
C THR A 301 18.12 -7.83 9.38
N ASP A 302 18.85 -8.00 10.49
CA ASP A 302 19.60 -6.91 11.12
C ASP A 302 20.87 -6.50 10.35
N ALA A 303 21.32 -7.35 9.42
CA ALA A 303 22.44 -7.00 8.54
C ALA A 303 22.02 -5.91 7.54
N SER A 304 22.55 -4.71 7.72
CA SER A 304 22.46 -3.62 6.75
C SER A 304 23.11 -4.04 5.44
N ARG A 305 22.36 -3.96 4.34
CA ARG A 305 22.84 -4.24 2.98
C ARG A 305 23.15 -2.96 2.22
#